data_AF-Q31IQ7-F1
#
_entry.id   AF-Q31IQ7-F1
#
_cell.length_a   1.000
_cell.length_b   1.000
_cell.length_c   1.000
_cell.angle_alpha   90.00
_cell.angle_beta   90.00
_cell.angle_gamma   90.00
#
_symmetry.space_group_name_H-M   'P 1'
#
loop_
_entity.id
_entity.type
_entity.pdbx_description
1 polymer ?
#
loop_
_entity_poly.entity_id
_entity_poly.type
_entity_poly.pdbx_seq_one_letter_code
_entity_poly.pdbx_strand_id
1 'polypeptide(L)'
;MNSCMTITCQMCEQDTDCRIGYSNRRIQPLAFACPHCESQLGITLDISHAPESGFTFDGCEPSKRQSDKLFSERNTFLDLHLDFPVRTGKYQPGRTPYLMAKEDLKVAADGDFQKAHAMFEFHSHHLDALNGIAEKAGDIKRLINLYHGANKQLFQRRASDFLGRPEDKSLLPQDLNATLYSVISVAFYPFTVFAHSKEISEEMPNLMQGIDSVKLEEFIQNLDVTGFLMGLQRDCLNIYPRILDAELPLRSALFLDLTGNTKVEKTATRISTQDFSGLKDLYKDIVEILSRQLILVAGINNLLHRGDFNSFKAIDGGVLQDLLKYSGKVLSDKFKYLDDCWYRLDMNAFNLSLRNAIAHHNVRYTAVDQVVTYTPRGGRLEQGEDETMSLLEFTRILLIAFREMHSLHHVIKSLLYYKYLIYDKGAGM
;
A
#
# COMPACT_ATOMS: atom_id res chain seq x y z
N MET A 1 3.94 13.50 23.00
CA MET A 1 3.98 13.07 24.42
C MET A 1 4.24 11.57 24.47
N ASN A 2 4.60 11.02 25.63
CA ASN A 2 4.75 9.58 25.82
C ASN A 2 4.42 9.18 27.26
N SER A 3 3.98 7.94 27.43
CA SER A 3 3.75 7.29 28.73
C SER A 3 4.72 6.13 28.88
N CYS A 4 5.40 6.06 30.01
CA CYS A 4 6.35 4.99 30.33
C CYS A 4 5.72 4.09 31.37
N MET A 5 5.58 2.80 31.06
CA MET A 5 4.99 1.82 31.95
C MET A 5 5.67 0.48 31.79
N THR A 6 5.75 -0.29 32.86
CA THR A 6 6.11 -1.71 32.80
C THR A 6 4.82 -2.51 32.71
N ILE A 7 4.73 -3.42 31.75
CA ILE A 7 3.59 -4.33 31.61
C ILE A 7 4.01 -5.77 31.91
N THR A 8 3.09 -6.54 32.49
CA THR A 8 3.27 -7.96 32.78
C THR A 8 2.44 -8.78 31.79
N CYS A 9 3.08 -9.74 31.13
CA CYS A 9 2.40 -10.69 30.24
C CYS A 9 1.55 -11.65 31.07
N GLN A 10 0.26 -11.81 30.75
CA GLN A 10 -0.62 -12.73 31.48
C GLN A 10 -0.31 -14.21 31.23
N MET A 11 0.43 -14.53 30.15
CA MET A 11 0.75 -15.91 29.79
C MET A 11 2.01 -16.44 30.47
N CYS A 12 3.06 -15.63 30.59
CA CYS A 12 4.36 -16.05 31.15
C CYS A 12 4.80 -15.25 32.39
N GLU A 13 3.99 -14.28 32.81
CA GLU A 13 4.19 -13.46 34.02
C GLU A 13 5.51 -12.66 34.05
N GLN A 14 6.14 -12.52 32.89
CA GLN A 14 7.36 -11.73 32.72
C GLN A 14 7.03 -10.28 32.38
N ASP A 15 7.88 -9.38 32.86
CA ASP A 15 7.71 -7.94 32.70
C ASP A 15 8.43 -7.43 31.43
N THR A 16 7.85 -6.43 30.79
CA THR A 16 8.40 -5.70 29.64
C THR A 16 8.22 -4.21 29.86
N ASP A 17 9.29 -3.44 29.64
CA ASP A 17 9.27 -1.99 29.79
C ASP A 17 8.82 -1.35 28.47
N CYS A 18 7.77 -0.53 28.51
CA CYS A 18 7.18 0.07 27.32
C CYS A 18 7.15 1.60 27.41
N ARG A 19 7.63 2.27 26.36
CA ARG A 19 7.35 3.68 26.12
C ARG A 19 6.33 3.81 24.99
N ILE A 20 5.14 4.27 25.36
CA ILE A 20 4.00 4.44 24.47
C ILE A 20 3.99 5.89 23.97
N GLY A 21 4.25 6.08 22.70
CA GLY A 21 4.21 7.38 22.02
C GLY A 21 2.80 7.77 21.61
N TYR A 22 2.44 9.02 21.86
CA TYR A 22 1.14 9.57 21.52
C TYR A 22 1.13 9.96 20.05
N SER A 23 0.35 9.22 19.27
CA SER A 23 0.12 9.43 17.85
C SER A 23 -1.02 10.43 17.61
N ASN A 24 -1.25 10.81 16.37
CA ASN A 24 -2.27 11.78 15.97
C ASN A 24 -3.72 11.22 15.96
N ARG A 25 -3.90 9.93 16.29
CA ARG A 25 -5.21 9.26 16.29
C ARG A 25 -5.81 9.26 17.69
N ARG A 26 -7.14 9.45 17.80
CA ARG A 26 -7.85 9.45 19.10
C ARG A 26 -7.76 8.12 19.84
N ILE A 27 -8.07 7.03 19.14
CA ILE A 27 -7.95 5.66 19.64
C ILE A 27 -6.75 5.01 18.97
N GLN A 28 -5.80 4.55 19.78
CA GLN A 28 -4.49 4.09 19.33
C GLN A 28 -4.29 2.63 19.76
N PRO A 29 -4.75 1.65 18.96
CA PRO A 29 -4.52 0.24 19.24
C PRO A 29 -3.08 -0.11 18.88
N LEU A 30 -2.31 -0.55 19.88
CA LEU A 30 -0.94 -1.01 19.75
C LEU A 30 -0.92 -2.51 20.11
N ALA A 31 -0.22 -3.30 19.32
CA ALA A 31 0.00 -4.72 19.61
C ALA A 31 1.49 -5.03 19.53
N PHE A 32 1.95 -6.09 20.20
CA PHE A 32 3.28 -6.64 20.02
C PHE A 32 3.37 -8.06 20.58
N ALA A 33 4.36 -8.83 20.14
CA ALA A 33 4.64 -10.14 20.73
C ALA A 33 5.48 -10.00 21.99
N CYS A 34 5.08 -10.69 23.06
CA CYS A 34 5.83 -10.80 24.31
C CYS A 34 7.26 -11.29 24.00
N PRO A 35 8.32 -10.58 24.42
CA PRO A 35 9.69 -10.96 24.12
C PRO A 35 10.15 -12.25 24.83
N HIS A 36 9.34 -12.76 25.76
CA HIS A 36 9.68 -13.94 26.58
C HIS A 36 8.97 -15.22 26.13
N CYS A 37 7.74 -15.11 25.61
CA CYS A 37 6.92 -16.28 25.27
C CYS A 37 6.13 -16.14 23.96
N GLU A 38 6.38 -15.07 23.20
CA GLU A 38 5.77 -14.78 21.88
C GLU A 38 4.25 -14.58 21.86
N SER A 39 3.56 -14.63 23.01
CA SER A 39 2.13 -14.33 23.09
C SER A 39 1.84 -12.89 22.66
N GLN A 40 0.72 -12.68 21.97
CA GLN A 40 0.31 -11.34 21.54
C GLN A 40 -0.19 -10.53 22.74
N LEU A 41 0.38 -9.33 22.90
CA LEU A 41 0.00 -8.34 23.91
C LEU A 41 -0.60 -7.13 23.20
N GLY A 42 -1.69 -6.59 23.74
CA GLY A 42 -2.39 -5.42 23.22
C GLY A 42 -2.50 -4.30 24.25
N ILE A 43 -2.30 -3.06 23.80
CA ILE A 43 -2.53 -1.84 24.56
C ILE A 43 -3.32 -0.87 23.68
N THR A 44 -4.48 -0.42 24.12
CA THR A 44 -5.18 0.68 23.44
C THR A 44 -5.06 1.95 24.26
N LEU A 45 -4.45 2.98 23.68
CA LEU A 45 -4.39 4.33 24.23
C LEU A 45 -5.58 5.15 23.69
N ASP A 46 -6.37 5.75 24.58
CA ASP A 46 -7.46 6.67 24.26
C ASP A 46 -7.11 8.08 24.74
N ILE A 47 -7.03 9.03 23.81
CA ILE A 47 -6.72 10.45 24.09
C ILE A 47 -7.93 11.37 23.83
N SER A 48 -9.14 10.81 23.76
CA SER A 48 -10.37 11.58 23.47
C SER A 48 -10.68 12.64 24.54
N HIS A 49 -10.13 12.49 25.75
CA HIS A 49 -10.30 13.40 26.89
C HIS A 49 -8.96 14.05 27.30
N ALA A 50 -8.06 14.30 26.34
CA ALA A 50 -6.78 14.95 26.61
C ALA A 50 -6.93 16.23 27.47
N PRO A 51 -6.05 16.48 28.47
CA PRO A 51 -4.75 15.82 28.68
C PRO A 51 -4.83 14.44 29.38
N GLU A 52 -6.00 14.00 29.85
CA GLU A 52 -6.16 12.67 30.43
C GLU A 52 -6.05 11.59 29.34
N SER A 53 -5.48 10.44 29.71
CA SER A 53 -5.27 9.31 28.80
C SER A 53 -5.87 8.04 29.39
N GLY A 54 -6.73 7.38 28.63
CA GLY A 54 -7.26 6.07 28.95
C GLY A 54 -6.35 4.97 28.40
N PHE A 55 -6.21 3.87 29.15
CA PHE A 55 -5.53 2.67 28.69
C PHE A 55 -6.41 1.45 28.90
N THR A 56 -6.53 0.63 27.86
CA THR A 56 -7.06 -0.73 27.97
C THR A 56 -5.99 -1.73 27.54
N PHE A 57 -6.02 -2.91 28.15
CA PHE A 57 -4.99 -3.94 27.96
C PHE A 57 -5.64 -5.25 27.52
N ASP A 58 -4.95 -5.97 26.65
CA ASP A 58 -5.34 -7.29 26.14
C ASP A 58 -4.13 -8.24 26.24
N GLY A 59 -4.31 -9.42 26.85
CA GLY A 59 -3.22 -10.37 27.14
C GLY A 59 -2.12 -9.88 28.09
N CYS A 60 -2.24 -8.67 28.66
CA CYS A 60 -1.29 -8.07 29.59
C CYS A 60 -1.97 -7.17 30.63
N GLU A 61 -1.22 -6.75 31.65
CA GLU A 61 -1.65 -5.76 32.64
C GLU A 61 -0.50 -4.86 33.10
N PRO A 62 -0.75 -3.66 33.65
CA PRO A 62 0.29 -2.85 34.28
C PRO A 62 0.99 -3.62 35.42
N SER A 63 2.32 -3.62 35.42
CA SER A 63 3.09 -4.35 36.43
C SER A 63 2.96 -3.68 37.80
N LYS A 64 2.68 -4.50 38.82
CA LYS A 64 2.73 -4.09 40.24
C LYS A 64 4.16 -3.87 40.74
N ARG A 65 5.17 -4.25 39.94
CA ARG A 65 6.60 -4.21 40.28
C ARG A 65 7.32 -3.01 39.66
N GLN A 66 6.61 -2.09 39.01
CA GLN A 66 7.21 -0.90 38.42
C GLN A 66 7.92 -0.07 39.50
N SER A 67 9.21 0.23 39.29
CA SER A 67 10.00 1.03 40.24
C SER A 67 9.77 2.53 40.05
N ASP A 68 10.05 3.33 41.07
CA ASP A 68 10.01 4.80 40.98
C ASP A 68 11.02 5.38 39.96
N LYS A 69 12.07 4.61 39.61
CA LYS A 69 12.96 4.93 38.49
C LYS A 69 12.32 4.47 37.18
N LEU A 70 12.34 5.34 36.16
CA LEU A 70 11.58 5.13 34.91
C LEU A 70 11.75 3.72 34.32
N PHE A 71 12.98 3.24 34.09
CA PHE A 71 13.30 1.86 33.71
C PHE A 71 14.71 1.50 34.21
N SER A 72 14.92 0.28 34.71
CA SER A 72 16.16 -0.13 35.40
C SER A 72 17.07 -1.07 34.59
N GLU A 73 16.93 -1.10 33.26
CA GLU A 73 17.59 -2.03 32.31
C GLU A 73 17.42 -3.53 32.61
N ARG A 74 16.54 -3.90 33.53
CA ARG A 74 16.32 -5.31 33.92
C ARG A 74 15.39 -6.04 32.95
N ASN A 75 14.40 -5.32 32.42
CA ASN A 75 13.42 -5.87 31.51
C ASN A 75 13.79 -5.49 30.07
N THR A 76 13.29 -6.27 29.11
CA THR A 76 13.32 -5.89 27.70
C THR A 76 12.54 -4.57 27.52
N PHE A 77 13.13 -3.61 26.81
CA PHE A 77 12.52 -2.31 26.54
C PHE A 77 11.96 -2.24 25.12
N LEU A 78 10.76 -1.68 24.98
CA LEU A 78 10.05 -1.49 23.71
C LEU A 78 9.53 -0.06 23.56
N ASP A 79 9.84 0.55 22.42
CA ASP A 79 9.13 1.73 21.93
C ASP A 79 7.90 1.31 21.11
N LEU A 80 6.77 1.97 21.36
CA LEU A 80 5.50 1.75 20.65
C LEU A 80 4.98 3.08 20.12
N HIS A 81 4.69 3.17 18.82
CA HIS A 81 4.13 4.35 18.17
C HIS A 81 3.38 3.93 16.89
N LEU A 82 2.26 4.58 16.54
CA LEU A 82 1.52 4.26 15.31
C LEU A 82 2.08 4.98 14.08
N ASP A 83 2.33 6.28 14.21
CA ASP A 83 2.65 7.12 13.05
C ASP A 83 4.12 7.08 12.62
N PHE A 84 5.05 6.79 13.54
CA PHE A 84 6.49 6.84 13.26
C PHE A 84 7.15 5.47 13.47
N PRO A 85 8.19 5.15 12.68
CA PRO A 85 9.05 4.02 12.96
C PRO A 85 9.64 4.09 14.37
N VAL A 86 9.67 2.97 15.06
CA VAL A 86 10.31 2.81 16.38
C VAL A 86 11.68 2.16 16.21
N ARG A 87 12.58 2.27 17.20
CA ARG A 87 13.89 1.60 17.14
C ARG A 87 13.99 0.53 18.22
N THR A 88 14.79 -0.50 17.93
CA THR A 88 15.14 -1.53 18.91
C THR A 88 16.33 -1.09 19.75
N GLY A 89 16.39 -1.53 21.00
CA GLY A 89 17.52 -1.27 21.88
C GLY A 89 17.13 -0.95 23.32
N LYS A 90 18.08 -0.36 24.05
CA LYS A 90 17.89 0.05 25.44
C LYS A 90 17.12 1.37 25.54
N TYR A 91 16.39 1.55 26.64
CA TYR A 91 15.75 2.82 26.94
C TYR A 91 16.76 3.98 27.01
N GLN A 92 16.45 5.07 26.31
CA GLN A 92 17.22 6.31 26.38
C GLN A 92 16.27 7.50 26.63
N PRO A 93 16.45 8.23 27.76
CA PRO A 93 15.71 9.46 28.02
C PRO A 93 15.87 10.47 26.87
N GLY A 94 14.78 11.13 26.49
CA GLY A 94 14.79 12.15 25.42
C GLY A 94 14.88 11.60 23.99
N ARG A 95 15.10 10.30 23.79
CA ARG A 95 15.07 9.67 22.45
C ARG A 95 13.73 9.04 22.14
N THR A 96 12.65 9.83 22.15
CA THR A 96 11.30 9.32 21.84
C THR A 96 11.13 9.09 20.34
N PRO A 97 10.23 8.20 19.89
CA PRO A 97 9.96 8.00 18.46
C PRO A 97 9.69 9.30 17.70
N TYR A 98 8.93 10.22 18.30
CA TYR A 98 8.67 11.54 17.75
C TYR A 98 9.93 12.39 17.56
N LEU A 99 10.79 12.48 18.58
CA LEU A 99 12.02 13.28 18.50
C LEU A 99 13.00 12.69 17.49
N MET A 100 13.06 11.36 17.41
CA MET A 100 13.90 10.64 16.46
C MET A 100 13.38 10.80 15.03
N ALA A 101 12.06 10.81 14.81
CA ALA A 101 11.48 11.13 13.51
C ALA A 101 11.86 12.56 13.06
N LYS A 102 11.85 13.55 13.96
CA LYS A 102 12.32 14.90 13.62
C LYS A 102 13.80 14.95 13.26
N GLU A 103 14.63 14.18 13.96
CA GLU A 103 16.05 14.03 13.62
C GLU A 103 16.24 13.39 12.24
N ASP A 104 15.49 12.33 11.94
CA ASP A 104 15.53 11.65 10.64
C ASP A 104 15.12 12.58 9.48
N LEU A 105 14.09 13.41 9.67
CA LEU A 105 13.69 14.42 8.68
C LEU A 105 14.76 15.49 8.48
N LYS A 106 15.42 15.93 9.56
CA LYS A 106 16.52 16.89 9.47
C LYS A 106 17.68 16.30 8.65
N VAL A 107 18.00 15.03 8.85
CA VAL A 107 19.03 14.33 8.07
C VAL A 107 18.61 14.22 6.59
N ALA A 108 17.36 13.81 6.32
CA ALA A 108 16.84 13.71 4.95
C ALA A 108 16.74 15.07 4.23
N ALA A 109 16.66 16.15 4.99
CA ALA A 109 16.69 17.52 4.50
C ALA A 109 18.12 18.10 4.39
N ASP A 110 19.16 17.29 4.52
CA ASP A 110 20.58 17.72 4.49
C ASP A 110 20.90 18.82 5.52
N GLY A 111 20.20 18.78 6.67
CA GLY A 111 20.33 19.77 7.74
C GLY A 111 19.47 21.03 7.57
N ASP A 112 18.77 21.20 6.45
CA ASP A 112 17.87 22.33 6.21
C ASP A 112 16.62 22.23 7.11
N PHE A 113 16.51 23.19 8.03
CA PHE A 113 15.40 23.25 8.99
C PHE A 113 14.06 23.56 8.33
N GLN A 114 14.01 24.45 7.33
CA GLN A 114 12.76 24.82 6.67
C GLN A 114 12.22 23.65 5.84
N LYS A 115 13.10 22.97 5.11
CA LYS A 115 12.74 21.76 4.36
C LYS A 115 12.29 20.63 5.28
N ALA A 116 13.00 20.36 6.37
CA ALA A 116 12.60 19.35 7.35
C ALA A 116 11.24 19.66 8.01
N HIS A 117 10.98 20.95 8.29
CA HIS A 117 9.70 21.39 8.83
C HIS A 117 8.55 21.18 7.83
N ALA A 118 8.74 21.57 6.56
CA ALA A 118 7.76 21.36 5.51
C ALA A 118 7.46 19.87 5.28
N MET A 119 8.47 19.00 5.35
CA MET A 119 8.29 17.54 5.27
C MET A 119 7.45 17.01 6.45
N PHE A 120 7.68 17.53 7.65
CA PHE A 120 6.89 17.17 8.84
C PHE A 120 5.44 17.62 8.73
N GLU A 121 5.20 18.87 8.31
CA GLU A 121 3.84 19.39 8.09
C GLU A 121 3.09 18.60 7.02
N PHE A 122 3.78 18.28 5.91
CA PHE A 122 3.24 17.40 4.87
C PHE A 122 2.82 16.05 5.45
N HIS A 123 3.66 15.41 6.26
CA HIS A 123 3.32 14.14 6.92
C HIS A 123 2.11 14.27 7.85
N SER A 124 2.08 15.31 8.68
CA SER A 124 0.99 15.57 9.63
C SER A 124 -0.35 15.69 8.90
N HIS A 125 -0.39 16.45 7.81
CA HIS A 125 -1.58 16.60 6.98
C HIS A 125 -2.07 15.26 6.40
N HIS A 126 -1.15 14.37 6.01
CA HIS A 126 -1.51 13.04 5.52
C HIS A 126 -2.10 12.18 6.65
N LEU A 127 -1.53 12.23 7.86
CA LEU A 127 -2.04 11.50 9.02
C LEU A 127 -3.42 12.01 9.46
N ASP A 128 -3.65 13.33 9.42
CA ASP A 128 -4.96 13.94 9.70
C ASP A 128 -6.03 13.45 8.73
N ALA A 129 -5.69 13.38 7.45
CA ALA A 129 -6.57 12.85 6.42
C ALA A 129 -6.90 11.37 6.64
N LEU A 130 -5.89 10.57 7.00
CA LEU A 130 -6.09 9.16 7.36
C LEU A 130 -7.02 8.99 8.55
N ASN A 131 -6.97 9.88 9.54
CA ASN A 131 -7.93 9.86 10.66
C ASN A 131 -9.36 10.06 10.15
N GLY A 132 -9.59 11.05 9.28
CA GLY A 132 -10.91 11.30 8.68
C GLY A 132 -11.40 10.15 7.78
N ILE A 133 -10.48 9.50 7.05
CA ILE A 133 -10.79 8.32 6.24
C ILE A 133 -11.12 7.12 7.12
N ALA A 134 -10.39 6.90 8.21
CA ALA A 134 -10.62 5.80 9.13
C ALA A 134 -12.04 5.83 9.73
N GLU A 135 -12.54 7.01 10.06
CA GLU A 135 -13.92 7.19 10.55
C GLU A 135 -14.98 6.82 9.51
N LYS A 136 -14.68 7.03 8.23
CA LYS A 136 -15.58 6.77 7.10
C LYS A 136 -15.25 5.47 6.36
N ALA A 137 -14.31 4.66 6.84
CA ALA A 137 -13.78 3.52 6.10
C ALA A 137 -14.88 2.54 5.70
N GLY A 138 -15.82 2.23 6.62
CA GLY A 138 -16.96 1.37 6.32
C GLY A 138 -17.86 1.91 5.21
N ASP A 139 -18.09 3.22 5.16
CA ASP A 139 -18.88 3.86 4.11
C ASP A 139 -18.14 3.86 2.76
N ILE A 140 -16.84 4.15 2.76
CA ILE A 140 -16.01 4.11 1.55
C ILE A 140 -16.02 2.72 0.93
N LYS A 141 -15.86 1.66 1.74
CA LYS A 141 -15.92 0.27 1.26
C LYS A 141 -17.27 -0.06 0.63
N ARG A 142 -18.37 0.33 1.28
CA ARG A 142 -19.72 0.15 0.74
C ARG A 142 -19.90 0.93 -0.56
N LEU A 143 -19.39 2.15 -0.63
CA LEU A 143 -19.48 3.02 -1.80
C LEU A 143 -18.75 2.42 -3.01
N ILE A 144 -17.54 1.89 -2.82
CA ILE A 144 -16.81 1.18 -3.89
C ILE A 144 -17.60 -0.05 -4.35
N ASN A 145 -18.19 -0.82 -3.44
CA ASN A 145 -19.02 -1.97 -3.81
C ASN A 145 -20.29 -1.57 -4.59
N LEU A 146 -20.91 -0.43 -4.25
CA LEU A 146 -22.08 0.09 -4.96
C LEU A 146 -21.80 0.39 -6.43
N TYR A 147 -20.57 0.78 -6.79
CA TYR A 147 -20.19 1.01 -8.18
C TYR A 147 -20.44 -0.23 -9.05
N HIS A 148 -20.24 -1.44 -8.53
CA HIS A 148 -20.52 -2.68 -9.25
C HIS A 148 -21.99 -3.11 -9.21
N GLY A 149 -22.76 -2.60 -8.26
CA GLY A 149 -24.18 -2.94 -8.08
C GLY A 149 -25.07 -2.43 -9.22
N ALA A 150 -26.29 -2.98 -9.31
CA ALA A 150 -27.27 -2.59 -10.32
C ALA A 150 -27.82 -1.16 -10.11
N ASN A 151 -27.86 -0.67 -8.86
CA ASN A 151 -28.43 0.63 -8.54
C ASN A 151 -27.40 1.77 -8.69
N LYS A 152 -27.21 2.23 -9.93
CA LYS A 152 -26.24 3.30 -10.26
C LYS A 152 -26.64 4.67 -9.70
N GLN A 153 -27.93 4.95 -9.56
CA GLN A 153 -28.40 6.20 -8.94
C GLN A 153 -27.98 6.27 -7.47
N LEU A 154 -28.09 5.15 -6.73
CA LEU A 154 -27.64 5.09 -5.35
C LEU A 154 -26.13 5.33 -5.23
N PHE A 155 -25.34 4.79 -6.16
CA PHE A 155 -23.90 5.07 -6.22
C PHE A 155 -23.64 6.57 -6.41
N GLN A 156 -24.25 7.23 -7.41
CA GLN A 156 -24.04 8.66 -7.67
C GLN A 156 -24.40 9.54 -6.46
N ARG A 157 -25.56 9.28 -5.84
CA ARG A 157 -26.00 10.00 -4.65
C ARG A 157 -24.99 9.86 -3.50
N ARG A 158 -24.65 8.62 -3.14
CA ARG A 158 -23.72 8.34 -2.02
C ARG A 158 -22.30 8.87 -2.30
N ALA A 159 -21.85 8.81 -3.54
CA ALA A 159 -20.57 9.38 -3.94
C ALA A 159 -20.58 10.90 -3.84
N SER A 160 -21.66 11.56 -4.24
CA SER A 160 -21.77 13.03 -4.19
C SER A 160 -21.83 13.53 -2.75
N ASP A 161 -22.54 12.82 -1.86
CA ASP A 161 -22.53 13.06 -0.42
C ASP A 161 -21.11 12.92 0.17
N PHE A 162 -20.38 11.87 -0.21
CA PHE A 162 -18.99 11.66 0.24
C PHE A 162 -18.05 12.76 -0.25
N LEU A 163 -18.20 13.19 -1.51
CA LEU A 163 -17.39 14.22 -2.14
C LEU A 163 -17.79 15.65 -1.74
N GLY A 164 -18.90 15.83 -1.01
CA GLY A 164 -19.40 17.15 -0.61
C GLY A 164 -19.82 18.02 -1.79
N ARG A 165 -20.35 17.42 -2.86
CA ARG A 165 -20.77 18.11 -4.09
C ARG A 165 -22.23 17.78 -4.47
N PRO A 166 -22.89 18.59 -5.32
CA PRO A 166 -24.22 18.27 -5.82
C PRO A 166 -24.27 16.90 -6.51
N GLU A 167 -25.42 16.21 -6.39
CA GLU A 167 -25.63 14.90 -7.02
C GLU A 167 -25.51 14.98 -8.54
N ASP A 168 -24.63 14.16 -9.11
CA ASP A 168 -24.58 13.93 -10.55
C ASP A 168 -25.73 12.98 -10.95
N LYS A 169 -26.63 13.48 -11.80
CA LYS A 169 -27.80 12.72 -12.27
C LYS A 169 -27.49 11.83 -13.46
N SER A 170 -26.34 12.01 -14.10
CA SER A 170 -25.97 11.20 -15.25
C SER A 170 -25.61 9.78 -14.82
N LEU A 171 -26.18 8.81 -15.54
CA LEU A 171 -25.90 7.39 -15.37
C LEU A 171 -25.12 6.83 -16.56
N LEU A 172 -24.57 7.70 -17.42
CA LEU A 172 -23.72 7.25 -18.52
C LEU A 172 -22.42 6.64 -17.95
N PRO A 173 -21.87 5.59 -18.58
CA PRO A 173 -20.68 4.90 -18.07
C PRO A 173 -19.48 5.81 -17.80
N GLN A 174 -19.24 6.81 -18.66
CA GLN A 174 -18.17 7.79 -18.48
C GLN A 174 -18.36 8.65 -17.21
N ASP A 175 -19.59 9.04 -16.88
CA ASP A 175 -19.87 9.92 -15.75
C ASP A 175 -19.81 9.13 -14.44
N LEU A 176 -20.29 7.88 -14.46
CA LEU A 176 -20.11 6.92 -13.36
C LEU A 176 -18.62 6.66 -13.08
N ASN A 177 -17.80 6.50 -14.12
CA ASN A 177 -16.35 6.38 -13.99
C ASN A 177 -15.73 7.66 -13.42
N ALA A 178 -16.12 8.84 -13.91
CA ALA A 178 -15.62 10.11 -13.39
C ALA A 178 -15.87 10.24 -11.89
N THR A 179 -17.09 9.92 -11.45
CA THR A 179 -17.46 9.88 -10.04
C THR A 179 -16.62 8.86 -9.26
N LEU A 180 -16.49 7.63 -9.75
CA LEU A 180 -15.68 6.59 -9.09
C LEU A 180 -14.23 7.04 -8.87
N TYR A 181 -13.56 7.52 -9.92
CA TYR A 181 -12.16 7.93 -9.80
C TYR A 181 -12.00 9.19 -8.94
N SER A 182 -13.03 10.05 -8.86
CA SER A 182 -13.05 11.17 -7.90
C SER A 182 -13.11 10.66 -6.46
N VAL A 183 -13.99 9.70 -6.18
CA VAL A 183 -14.10 9.04 -4.86
C VAL A 183 -12.77 8.39 -4.47
N ILE A 184 -12.18 7.61 -5.38
CA ILE A 184 -10.88 6.95 -5.14
C ILE A 184 -9.79 7.99 -4.86
N SER A 185 -9.72 9.06 -5.66
CA SER A 185 -8.70 10.09 -5.49
C SER A 185 -8.81 10.75 -4.11
N VAL A 186 -10.01 11.10 -3.65
CA VAL A 186 -10.22 11.69 -2.32
C VAL A 186 -9.97 10.68 -1.20
N ALA A 187 -10.43 9.43 -1.34
CA ALA A 187 -10.32 8.43 -0.29
C ALA A 187 -8.90 7.87 -0.11
N PHE A 188 -8.07 7.88 -1.17
CA PHE A 188 -6.77 7.21 -1.15
C PHE A 188 -5.57 8.12 -1.40
N TYR A 189 -5.76 9.43 -1.56
CA TYR A 189 -4.62 10.34 -1.72
C TYR A 189 -3.55 10.22 -0.62
N PRO A 190 -3.86 9.90 0.65
CA PRO A 190 -2.80 9.80 1.65
C PRO A 190 -1.87 8.61 1.43
N PHE A 191 -2.32 7.60 0.67
CA PHE A 191 -1.54 6.42 0.32
C PHE A 191 -0.85 6.56 -1.04
N THR A 192 -1.18 7.56 -1.85
CA THR A 192 -0.68 7.71 -3.22
C THR A 192 0.24 8.91 -3.39
N VAL A 193 0.92 8.97 -4.54
CA VAL A 193 1.73 10.13 -4.92
C VAL A 193 0.95 10.90 -5.97
N PHE A 194 0.39 12.04 -5.59
CA PHE A 194 -0.48 12.84 -6.47
C PHE A 194 0.17 13.17 -7.82
N ALA A 195 1.47 13.51 -7.81
CA ALA A 195 2.22 13.82 -9.02
C ALA A 195 2.19 12.68 -10.05
N HIS A 196 2.43 11.43 -9.63
CA HIS A 196 2.41 10.27 -10.54
C HIS A 196 1.02 10.01 -11.12
N SER A 197 -0.03 10.13 -10.30
CA SER A 197 -1.41 9.94 -10.80
C SER A 197 -1.83 11.03 -11.78
N LYS A 198 -1.38 12.26 -11.55
CA LYS A 198 -1.61 13.40 -12.44
C LYS A 198 -0.87 13.21 -13.77
N GLU A 199 0.43 12.91 -13.70
CA GLU A 199 1.29 12.63 -14.86
C GLU A 199 0.65 11.58 -15.77
N ILE A 200 0.31 10.40 -15.25
CA ILE A 200 -0.33 9.34 -16.05
C ILE A 200 -1.70 9.78 -16.59
N SER A 201 -2.52 10.45 -15.78
CA SER A 201 -3.85 10.89 -16.23
C SER A 201 -3.80 11.94 -17.32
N GLU A 202 -2.78 12.79 -17.34
CA GLU A 202 -2.59 13.87 -18.34
C GLU A 202 -1.85 13.37 -19.58
N GLU A 203 -0.87 12.48 -19.42
CA GLU A 203 -0.06 11.95 -20.52
C GLU A 203 -0.76 10.85 -21.32
N MET A 204 -1.54 9.99 -20.67
CA MET A 204 -2.17 8.86 -21.35
C MET A 204 -3.10 9.27 -22.51
N PRO A 205 -3.95 10.31 -22.40
CA PRO A 205 -4.69 10.83 -23.55
C PRO A 205 -3.79 11.29 -24.71
N ASN A 206 -2.68 11.98 -24.42
CA ASN A 206 -1.75 12.45 -25.44
C ASN A 206 -1.03 11.26 -26.12
N LEU A 207 -0.66 10.25 -25.32
CA LEU A 207 -0.05 9.03 -25.83
C LEU A 207 -1.00 8.27 -26.75
N MET A 208 -2.28 8.15 -26.39
CA MET A 208 -3.30 7.50 -27.23
C MET A 208 -3.55 8.25 -28.55
N GLN A 209 -3.45 9.58 -28.57
CA GLN A 209 -3.56 10.36 -29.81
C GLN A 209 -2.42 10.09 -30.80
N GLY A 210 -1.26 9.65 -30.30
CA GLY A 210 -0.12 9.28 -31.13
C GLY A 210 -0.23 7.88 -31.75
N ILE A 211 -1.22 7.08 -31.37
CA ILE A 211 -1.45 5.73 -31.89
C ILE A 211 -2.40 5.80 -33.10
N ASP A 212 -2.15 4.98 -34.12
CA ASP A 212 -3.10 4.80 -35.24
C ASP A 212 -4.49 4.41 -34.71
N SER A 213 -5.52 5.19 -35.09
CA SER A 213 -6.85 5.06 -34.51
C SER A 213 -7.48 3.70 -34.80
N VAL A 214 -7.29 3.15 -36.01
CA VAL A 214 -7.84 1.84 -36.39
C VAL A 214 -7.22 0.75 -35.52
N LYS A 215 -5.90 0.81 -35.31
CA LYS A 215 -5.18 -0.14 -34.49
C LYS A 215 -5.48 -0.03 -32.99
N LEU A 216 -5.72 1.18 -32.50
CA LEU A 216 -6.20 1.39 -31.14
C LEU A 216 -7.62 0.82 -30.95
N GLU A 217 -8.51 0.99 -31.94
CA GLU A 217 -9.86 0.43 -31.91
C GLU A 217 -9.85 -1.11 -31.94
N GLU A 218 -9.02 -1.73 -32.79
CA GLU A 218 -8.81 -3.19 -32.79
C GLU A 218 -8.37 -3.70 -31.40
N PHE A 219 -7.46 -2.98 -30.75
CA PHE A 219 -7.01 -3.31 -29.40
C PHE A 219 -8.12 -3.16 -28.35
N ILE A 220 -8.86 -2.06 -28.37
CA ILE A 220 -10.01 -1.83 -27.46
C ILE A 220 -11.08 -2.89 -27.66
N GLN A 221 -11.40 -3.25 -28.90
CA GLN A 221 -12.33 -4.32 -29.22
C GLN A 221 -11.86 -5.67 -28.65
N ASN A 222 -10.57 -6.00 -28.78
CA ASN A 222 -10.00 -7.21 -28.20
C ASN A 222 -10.17 -7.25 -26.67
N LEU A 223 -9.90 -6.13 -26.00
CA LEU A 223 -10.07 -6.01 -24.55
C LEU A 223 -11.54 -6.10 -24.11
N ASP A 224 -12.48 -5.60 -24.93
CA ASP A 224 -13.92 -5.62 -24.64
C ASP A 224 -14.52 -7.02 -24.83
N VAL A 225 -14.24 -7.68 -25.96
CA VAL A 225 -14.72 -9.04 -26.27
C VAL A 225 -14.24 -10.06 -25.23
N THR A 226 -13.03 -9.90 -24.72
CA THR A 226 -12.48 -10.77 -23.67
C THR A 226 -12.96 -10.40 -22.27
N GLY A 227 -13.64 -9.26 -22.10
CA GLY A 227 -14.02 -8.69 -20.80
C GLY A 227 -12.82 -8.30 -19.93
N PHE A 228 -11.61 -8.27 -20.49
CA PHE A 228 -10.36 -8.13 -19.75
C PHE A 228 -10.28 -6.79 -19.02
N LEU A 229 -10.64 -5.70 -19.69
CA LEU A 229 -10.50 -4.35 -19.13
C LEU A 229 -11.42 -4.12 -17.92
N MET A 230 -12.70 -4.52 -18.04
CA MET A 230 -13.68 -4.43 -16.96
C MET A 230 -13.35 -5.38 -15.80
N GLY A 231 -12.89 -6.60 -16.12
CA GLY A 231 -12.41 -7.55 -15.11
C GLY A 231 -11.24 -6.97 -14.31
N LEU A 232 -10.25 -6.40 -15.00
CA LEU A 232 -9.07 -5.81 -14.37
C LEU A 232 -9.41 -4.57 -13.53
N GLN A 233 -10.34 -3.72 -13.98
CA GLN A 233 -10.85 -2.61 -13.16
C GLN A 233 -11.46 -3.11 -11.87
N ARG A 234 -12.33 -4.12 -11.94
CA ARG A 234 -12.96 -4.74 -10.76
C ARG A 234 -11.92 -5.31 -9.79
N ASP A 235 -10.90 -5.98 -10.31
CA ASP A 235 -9.84 -6.55 -9.47
C ASP A 235 -9.06 -5.44 -8.75
N CYS A 236 -8.74 -4.34 -9.43
CA CYS A 236 -8.16 -3.15 -8.80
C CYS A 236 -9.08 -2.60 -7.70
N LEU A 237 -10.38 -2.47 -7.99
CA LEU A 237 -11.38 -1.94 -7.05
C LEU A 237 -11.51 -2.79 -5.78
N ASN A 238 -11.30 -4.11 -5.87
CA ASN A 238 -11.32 -5.00 -4.72
C ASN A 238 -10.12 -4.81 -3.76
N ILE A 239 -9.01 -4.20 -4.22
CA ILE A 239 -7.83 -3.93 -3.38
C ILE A 239 -8.06 -2.73 -2.47
N TYR A 240 -8.72 -1.67 -2.94
CA TYR A 240 -8.90 -0.43 -2.19
C TYR A 240 -9.51 -0.63 -0.79
N PRO A 241 -10.60 -1.40 -0.60
CA PRO A 241 -11.11 -1.76 0.73
C PRO A 241 -10.07 -2.40 1.66
N ARG A 242 -9.20 -3.26 1.13
CA ARG A 242 -8.18 -3.99 1.91
C ARG A 242 -7.01 -3.10 2.31
N ILE A 243 -6.71 -2.06 1.52
CA ILE A 243 -5.74 -1.03 1.90
C ILE A 243 -6.26 -0.22 3.10
N LEU A 244 -7.57 0.04 3.17
CA LEU A 244 -8.16 0.68 4.35
C LEU A 244 -8.08 -0.22 5.59
N ASP A 245 -8.19 -1.54 5.43
CA ASP A 245 -7.96 -2.49 6.53
C ASP A 245 -6.48 -2.52 6.97
N ALA A 246 -5.55 -2.32 6.04
CA ALA A 246 -4.13 -2.22 6.31
C ALA A 246 -3.66 -0.80 6.70
N GLU A 247 -4.57 0.14 6.98
CA GLU A 247 -4.20 1.55 7.19
C GLU A 247 -3.25 1.76 8.37
N LEU A 248 -3.56 1.20 9.54
CA LEU A 248 -2.73 1.31 10.74
C LEU A 248 -1.28 0.84 10.54
N PRO A 249 -1.02 -0.37 10.01
CA PRO A 249 0.35 -0.82 9.79
C PRO A 249 1.08 -0.04 8.68
N LEU A 250 0.36 0.60 7.75
CA LEU A 250 0.96 1.39 6.68
C LEU A 250 1.39 2.81 7.11
N ARG A 251 0.92 3.32 8.25
CA ARG A 251 1.24 4.68 8.73
C ARG A 251 2.74 4.94 8.83
N SER A 252 3.46 4.05 9.53
CA SER A 252 4.92 4.18 9.69
C SER A 252 5.68 4.04 8.37
N ALA A 253 5.15 3.31 7.39
CA ALA A 253 5.73 3.19 6.06
C ALA A 253 5.59 4.49 5.25
N LEU A 254 4.51 5.26 5.43
CA LEU A 254 4.34 6.58 4.80
C LEU A 254 5.42 7.58 5.22
N PHE A 255 5.90 7.48 6.46
CA PHE A 255 7.00 8.32 6.93
C PHE A 255 8.32 8.02 6.20
N LEU A 256 8.53 6.78 5.76
CA LEU A 256 9.74 6.40 5.04
C LEU A 256 9.87 7.05 3.67
N ASP A 257 8.76 7.46 3.05
CA ASP A 257 8.80 8.19 1.77
C ASP A 257 9.51 9.54 1.91
N LEU A 258 9.46 10.15 3.10
CA LEU A 258 10.08 11.44 3.36
C LEU A 258 11.58 11.29 3.61
N THR A 259 11.98 10.20 4.26
CA THR A 259 13.37 10.05 4.70
C THR A 259 14.23 9.27 3.72
N GLY A 260 13.62 8.46 2.85
CA GLY A 260 14.33 7.53 1.95
C GLY A 260 15.18 6.48 2.70
N ASN A 261 15.17 6.49 4.02
CA ASN A 261 16.12 5.80 4.88
C ASN A 261 15.45 4.58 5.50
N THR A 262 15.67 3.43 4.86
CA THR A 262 15.18 2.13 5.32
C THR A 262 16.17 1.41 6.25
N LYS A 263 17.18 2.10 6.81
CA LYS A 263 18.19 1.45 7.65
C LYS A 263 17.58 0.55 8.72
N VAL A 264 18.19 -0.62 8.86
CA VAL A 264 17.81 -1.81 9.65
C VAL A 264 17.43 -1.53 11.12
N GLU A 265 17.82 -0.39 11.68
CA GLU A 265 17.52 -0.03 13.08
C GLU A 265 16.05 0.39 13.33
N LYS A 266 15.23 0.53 12.28
CA LYS A 266 13.85 1.00 12.38
C LYS A 266 12.86 -0.15 12.20
N THR A 267 11.91 -0.27 13.10
CA THR A 267 10.80 -1.21 13.05
C THR A 267 9.47 -0.47 12.93
N ALA A 268 8.46 -1.11 12.35
CA ALA A 268 7.11 -0.59 12.26
C ALA A 268 6.43 -0.63 13.64
N THR A 269 5.23 -0.07 13.75
CA THR A 269 4.27 -0.47 14.79
C THR A 269 4.28 -2.00 14.85
N ARG A 270 4.54 -2.59 16.02
CA ARG A 270 4.70 -4.05 16.09
C ARG A 270 3.38 -4.74 15.70
N ILE A 271 3.46 -5.67 14.75
CA ILE A 271 2.29 -6.36 14.17
C ILE A 271 2.30 -7.81 14.62
N SER A 272 1.12 -8.40 14.85
CA SER A 272 1.00 -9.83 15.16
C SER A 272 1.27 -10.72 13.95
N THR A 273 1.51 -12.02 14.17
CA THR A 273 1.67 -12.99 13.08
C THR A 273 0.40 -13.15 12.25
N GLN A 274 -0.78 -13.06 12.87
CA GLN A 274 -2.07 -13.14 12.19
C GLN A 274 -2.27 -11.96 11.24
N ASP A 275 -1.92 -10.76 11.69
CA ASP A 275 -2.00 -9.54 10.90
C ASP A 275 -0.98 -9.55 9.74
N PHE A 276 0.21 -10.12 9.94
CA PHE A 276 1.19 -10.29 8.87
C PHE A 276 0.67 -11.15 7.72
N SER A 277 -0.07 -12.24 7.99
CA SER A 277 -0.64 -13.06 6.91
C SER A 277 -1.57 -12.25 6.02
N GLY A 278 -2.41 -11.39 6.60
CA GLY A 278 -3.29 -10.49 5.85
C GLY A 278 -2.51 -9.52 4.95
N LEU A 279 -1.42 -8.93 5.45
CA LEU A 279 -0.56 -8.05 4.66
C LEU A 279 0.19 -8.80 3.54
N LYS A 280 0.69 -10.00 3.83
CA LYS A 280 1.34 -10.89 2.86
C LYS A 280 0.40 -11.25 1.72
N ASP A 281 -0.83 -11.64 2.04
CA ASP A 281 -1.84 -11.99 1.03
C ASP A 281 -2.30 -10.76 0.24
N LEU A 282 -2.41 -9.60 0.88
CA LEU A 282 -2.68 -8.33 0.19
C LEU A 282 -1.58 -7.98 -0.82
N TYR A 283 -0.31 -8.05 -0.42
CA TYR A 283 0.82 -7.83 -1.34
C TYR A 283 0.81 -8.81 -2.51
N LYS A 284 0.59 -10.10 -2.24
CA LYS A 284 0.49 -11.14 -3.27
C LYS A 284 -0.58 -10.79 -4.32
N ASP A 285 -1.78 -10.43 -3.87
CA ASP A 285 -2.90 -10.13 -4.75
C ASP A 285 -2.66 -8.86 -5.58
N ILE A 286 -2.03 -7.83 -4.99
CA ILE A 286 -1.60 -6.63 -5.70
C ILE A 286 -0.62 -6.96 -6.82
N VAL A 287 0.41 -7.76 -6.54
CA VAL A 287 1.43 -8.14 -7.54
C VAL A 287 0.83 -9.02 -8.65
N GLU A 288 -0.16 -9.84 -8.34
CA GLU A 288 -0.92 -10.59 -9.35
C GLU A 288 -1.71 -9.66 -10.28
N ILE A 289 -2.37 -8.65 -9.73
CA ILE A 289 -3.07 -7.62 -10.52
C ILE A 289 -2.08 -6.82 -11.37
N LEU A 290 -0.94 -6.39 -10.80
CA LEU A 290 0.13 -5.71 -11.54
C LEU A 290 0.61 -6.55 -12.73
N SER A 291 0.86 -7.85 -12.53
CA SER A 291 1.22 -8.78 -13.60
C SER A 291 0.21 -8.79 -14.75
N ARG A 292 -1.09 -8.64 -14.44
CA ARG A 292 -2.14 -8.52 -15.46
C ARG A 292 -2.18 -7.11 -16.07
N GLN A 293 -1.96 -6.05 -15.30
CA GLN A 293 -1.85 -4.69 -15.83
C GLN A 293 -0.69 -4.54 -16.84
N LEU A 294 0.40 -5.30 -16.69
CA LEU A 294 1.48 -5.34 -17.69
C LEU A 294 1.03 -5.76 -19.09
N ILE A 295 -0.12 -6.43 -19.24
CA ILE A 295 -0.72 -6.76 -20.55
C ILE A 295 -1.17 -5.49 -21.26
N LEU A 296 -1.73 -4.52 -20.54
CA LEU A 296 -2.10 -3.22 -21.10
C LEU A 296 -0.84 -2.43 -21.48
N VAL A 297 0.15 -2.43 -20.60
CA VAL A 297 1.44 -1.77 -20.85
C VAL A 297 2.09 -2.31 -22.13
N ALA A 298 2.18 -3.64 -22.27
CA ALA A 298 2.73 -4.30 -23.45
C ALA A 298 1.92 -4.00 -24.72
N GLY A 299 0.59 -4.09 -24.66
CA GLY A 299 -0.28 -3.81 -25.82
C GLY A 299 -0.09 -2.38 -26.34
N ILE A 300 -0.08 -1.40 -25.44
CA ILE A 300 0.20 0.01 -25.79
C ILE A 300 1.62 0.17 -26.33
N ASN A 301 2.61 -0.48 -25.70
CA ASN A 301 4.00 -0.41 -26.15
C ASN A 301 4.17 -0.95 -27.58
N ASN A 302 3.52 -2.07 -27.89
CA ASN A 302 3.54 -2.68 -29.22
C ASN A 302 2.84 -1.79 -30.26
N LEU A 303 1.73 -1.15 -29.91
CA LEU A 303 1.06 -0.18 -30.78
C LEU A 303 1.97 1.00 -31.11
N LEU A 304 2.64 1.59 -30.12
CA LEU A 304 3.54 2.73 -30.30
C LEU A 304 4.74 2.40 -31.19
N HIS A 305 5.39 1.27 -30.95
CA HIS A 305 6.65 0.95 -31.63
C HIS A 305 6.47 0.19 -32.94
N ARG A 306 5.35 -0.52 -33.13
CA ARG A 306 5.17 -1.50 -34.21
C ARG A 306 3.82 -1.41 -34.91
N GLY A 307 2.91 -0.56 -34.45
CA GLY A 307 1.60 -0.36 -35.09
C GLY A 307 0.61 -1.52 -34.94
N ASP A 308 0.90 -2.52 -34.12
CA ASP A 308 -0.03 -3.64 -33.85
C ASP A 308 0.22 -4.19 -32.45
N PHE A 309 -0.83 -4.30 -31.62
CA PHE A 309 -0.72 -4.72 -30.22
C PHE A 309 -0.20 -6.17 -30.05
N ASN A 310 -0.22 -7.00 -31.10
CA ASN A 310 0.33 -8.35 -31.10
C ASN A 310 1.80 -8.42 -31.52
N SER A 311 2.37 -7.34 -32.05
CA SER A 311 3.75 -7.35 -32.56
C SER A 311 4.76 -7.14 -31.43
N PHE A 312 5.55 -8.17 -31.11
CA PHE A 312 6.62 -8.09 -30.11
C PHE A 312 8.01 -7.99 -30.74
N LYS A 313 8.95 -7.34 -30.04
CA LYS A 313 10.37 -7.41 -30.39
C LYS A 313 10.89 -8.84 -30.23
N ALA A 314 11.79 -9.25 -31.11
CA ALA A 314 12.59 -10.45 -30.90
C ALA A 314 13.51 -10.25 -29.69
N ILE A 315 13.57 -11.25 -28.81
CA ILE A 315 14.56 -11.34 -27.74
C ILE A 315 15.34 -12.66 -27.86
N ASP A 316 16.35 -12.85 -27.01
CA ASP A 316 17.06 -14.12 -26.88
C ASP A 316 16.08 -15.22 -26.44
N GLY A 317 15.63 -16.03 -27.40
CA GLY A 317 14.53 -16.98 -27.23
C GLY A 317 13.42 -16.87 -28.29
N GLY A 318 13.51 -15.92 -29.21
CA GLY A 318 12.61 -15.76 -30.36
C GLY A 318 11.60 -14.62 -30.21
N VAL A 319 10.75 -14.48 -31.22
CA VAL A 319 9.64 -13.50 -31.24
C VAL A 319 8.43 -14.15 -30.59
N LEU A 320 7.80 -13.42 -29.67
CA LEU A 320 6.54 -13.85 -29.09
C LEU A 320 5.39 -13.57 -30.08
N GLN A 321 4.50 -14.56 -30.26
CA GLN A 321 3.50 -14.54 -31.33
C GLN A 321 2.47 -13.43 -31.21
N ASP A 322 1.91 -13.22 -30.01
CA ASP A 322 0.78 -12.32 -29.79
C ASP A 322 0.62 -11.95 -28.31
N LEU A 323 -0.27 -11.01 -28.02
CA LEU A 323 -0.53 -10.54 -26.65
C LEU A 323 -1.13 -11.64 -25.76
N LEU A 324 -1.83 -12.62 -26.35
CA LEU A 324 -2.38 -13.76 -25.61
C LEU A 324 -1.26 -14.65 -25.06
N LYS A 325 -0.24 -14.96 -25.86
CA LYS A 325 0.96 -15.68 -25.41
C LYS A 325 1.72 -14.91 -24.34
N TYR A 326 1.73 -13.58 -24.43
CA TYR A 326 2.37 -12.72 -23.43
C TYR A 326 1.62 -12.81 -22.09
N SER A 327 0.28 -12.79 -22.14
CA SER A 327 -0.57 -12.83 -20.95
C SER A 327 -0.28 -14.04 -20.05
N GLY A 328 0.05 -15.18 -20.66
CA GLY A 328 0.37 -16.45 -19.98
C GLY A 328 1.82 -16.59 -19.50
N LYS A 329 2.69 -15.60 -19.72
CA LYS A 329 4.07 -15.63 -19.21
C LYS A 329 4.10 -15.40 -17.70
N VAL A 330 5.07 -16.02 -17.04
CA VAL A 330 5.37 -15.71 -15.63
C VAL A 330 5.86 -14.26 -15.52
N LEU A 331 5.63 -13.65 -14.35
CA LEU A 331 5.93 -12.23 -14.11
C LEU A 331 7.38 -11.85 -14.48
N SER A 332 8.37 -12.66 -14.09
CA SER A 332 9.78 -12.40 -14.42
C SER A 332 10.06 -12.38 -15.92
N ASP A 333 9.35 -13.19 -16.70
CA ASP A 333 9.53 -13.24 -18.15
C ASP A 333 8.80 -12.11 -18.86
N LYS A 334 7.71 -11.58 -18.29
CA LYS A 334 6.99 -10.45 -18.85
C LYS A 334 7.89 -9.23 -19.07
N PHE A 335 8.75 -8.91 -18.11
CA PHE A 335 9.67 -7.77 -18.22
C PHE A 335 10.64 -7.87 -19.40
N LYS A 336 10.98 -9.08 -19.87
CA LYS A 336 11.89 -9.27 -21.02
C LYS A 336 11.28 -8.76 -22.32
N TYR A 337 9.95 -8.69 -22.41
CA TYR A 337 9.22 -8.28 -23.62
C TYR A 337 8.74 -6.83 -23.57
N LEU A 338 9.11 -6.06 -22.54
CA LEU A 338 8.77 -4.63 -22.41
C LEU A 338 9.97 -3.77 -22.83
N ASP A 339 10.19 -3.68 -24.14
CA ASP A 339 11.30 -2.92 -24.71
C ASP A 339 10.96 -1.43 -24.88
N ASP A 340 11.87 -0.53 -24.49
CA ASP A 340 11.67 0.93 -24.57
C ASP A 340 10.27 1.37 -24.06
N CYS A 341 9.95 0.88 -22.87
CA CYS A 341 8.61 0.93 -22.31
C CYS A 341 8.18 2.38 -22.04
N TRP A 342 7.04 2.78 -22.60
CA TRP A 342 6.43 4.10 -22.38
C TRP A 342 6.10 4.37 -20.92
N TYR A 343 5.89 3.32 -20.12
CA TYR A 343 5.62 3.42 -18.69
C TYR A 343 6.86 3.02 -17.88
N ARG A 344 7.33 3.91 -17.01
CA ARG A 344 8.48 3.64 -16.13
C ARG A 344 8.04 2.82 -14.92
N LEU A 345 8.25 1.51 -15.00
CA LEU A 345 7.91 0.57 -13.92
C LEU A 345 8.82 0.75 -12.69
N ASP A 346 8.23 0.77 -11.50
CA ASP A 346 8.99 0.65 -10.25
C ASP A 346 9.25 -0.83 -9.94
N MET A 347 10.43 -1.32 -10.30
CA MET A 347 10.80 -2.73 -10.07
C MET A 347 10.79 -3.13 -8.59
N ASN A 348 10.86 -2.18 -7.65
CA ASN A 348 10.76 -2.47 -6.22
C ASN A 348 9.33 -2.92 -5.83
N ALA A 349 8.30 -2.47 -6.57
CA ALA A 349 6.92 -2.88 -6.37
C ALA A 349 6.71 -4.39 -6.52
N PHE A 350 7.52 -5.04 -7.36
CA PHE A 350 7.35 -6.44 -7.72
C PHE A 350 8.15 -7.40 -6.84
N ASN A 351 9.27 -6.92 -6.27
CA ASN A 351 10.28 -7.68 -5.51
C ASN A 351 10.24 -9.19 -5.83
N LEU A 352 10.83 -9.56 -6.98
CA LEU A 352 10.64 -10.90 -7.57
C LEU A 352 11.10 -12.03 -6.64
N SER A 353 12.15 -11.79 -5.86
CA SER A 353 12.63 -12.75 -4.85
C SER A 353 11.57 -13.01 -3.77
N LEU A 354 11.04 -11.95 -3.16
CA LEU A 354 9.96 -12.04 -2.16
C LEU A 354 8.70 -12.66 -2.75
N ARG A 355 8.27 -12.21 -3.94
CA ARG A 355 7.07 -12.74 -4.62
C ARG A 355 7.21 -14.24 -4.88
N ASN A 356 8.36 -14.70 -5.34
CA ASN A 356 8.59 -16.12 -5.60
C ASN A 356 8.57 -16.93 -4.31
N ALA A 357 9.18 -16.43 -3.24
CA ALA A 357 9.11 -17.08 -1.93
C ALA A 357 7.67 -17.18 -1.41
N ILE A 358 6.87 -16.12 -1.53
CA ILE A 358 5.44 -16.12 -1.16
C ILE A 358 4.67 -17.16 -1.98
N ALA A 359 4.88 -17.21 -3.29
CA ALA A 359 4.21 -18.17 -4.17
C ALA A 359 4.51 -19.65 -3.82
N HIS A 360 5.69 -19.91 -3.24
CA HIS A 360 6.12 -21.24 -2.83
C HIS A 360 6.00 -21.50 -1.31
N HIS A 361 5.33 -20.62 -0.56
CA HIS A 361 5.17 -20.73 0.90
C HIS A 361 6.49 -20.76 1.69
N ASN A 362 7.57 -20.20 1.13
CA ASN A 362 8.89 -20.14 1.75
C ASN A 362 9.11 -18.81 2.48
N VAL A 363 8.12 -18.37 3.27
CA VAL A 363 8.17 -17.12 4.02
C VAL A 363 7.77 -17.39 5.46
N ARG A 364 8.61 -16.95 6.39
CA ARG A 364 8.35 -16.97 7.84
C ARG A 364 8.45 -15.56 8.39
N TYR A 365 7.73 -15.30 9.47
CA TYR A 365 7.73 -14.02 10.16
C TYR A 365 7.92 -14.24 11.66
N THR A 366 8.89 -13.53 12.24
CA THR A 366 9.15 -13.54 13.67
C THR A 366 8.58 -12.26 14.28
N ALA A 367 7.51 -12.38 15.07
CA ALA A 367 6.81 -11.23 15.63
C ALA A 367 7.59 -10.49 16.73
N VAL A 368 8.48 -11.16 17.45
CA VAL A 368 9.33 -10.51 18.47
C VAL A 368 10.31 -9.53 17.83
N ASP A 369 10.98 -9.96 16.76
CA ASP A 369 12.00 -9.16 16.07
C ASP A 369 11.43 -8.30 14.93
N GLN A 370 10.17 -8.57 14.54
CA GLN A 370 9.52 -7.96 13.38
C GLN A 370 10.31 -8.20 12.08
N VAL A 371 10.83 -9.43 11.91
CA VAL A 371 11.65 -9.82 10.76
C VAL A 371 10.88 -10.82 9.90
N VAL A 372 10.83 -10.53 8.60
CA VAL A 372 10.36 -11.45 7.56
C VAL A 372 11.59 -12.15 6.99
N THR A 373 11.64 -13.48 7.07
CA THR A 373 12.66 -14.29 6.41
C THR A 373 12.03 -15.05 5.26
N TYR A 374 12.70 -15.08 4.12
CA TYR A 374 12.19 -15.76 2.93
C TYR A 374 13.30 -16.41 2.12
N THR A 375 12.96 -17.52 1.45
CA THR A 375 13.93 -18.30 0.66
C THR A 375 13.47 -18.34 -0.81
N PRO A 376 13.97 -17.43 -1.69
CA PRO A 376 13.46 -17.28 -3.07
C PRO A 376 13.56 -18.54 -3.92
N ARG A 377 14.58 -19.39 -3.68
CA ARG A 377 14.80 -20.68 -4.36
C ARG A 377 14.44 -21.88 -3.47
N GLY A 378 13.70 -21.67 -2.39
CA GLY A 378 13.27 -22.73 -1.49
C GLY A 378 12.33 -23.74 -2.16
N GLY A 379 12.21 -24.94 -1.58
CA GLY A 379 11.38 -26.02 -2.13
C GLY A 379 12.06 -26.88 -3.21
N ARG A 380 13.36 -26.70 -3.44
CA ARG A 380 14.21 -27.58 -4.26
C ARG A 380 15.08 -28.47 -3.35
N LEU A 381 15.64 -29.54 -3.93
CA LEU A 381 16.57 -30.46 -3.24
C LEU A 381 17.80 -29.73 -2.66
N GLU A 382 18.33 -28.76 -3.40
CA GLU A 382 19.30 -27.79 -2.88
C GLU A 382 18.52 -26.58 -2.34
N GLN A 383 18.67 -26.30 -1.05
CA GLN A 383 18.07 -25.12 -0.44
C GLN A 383 18.81 -23.86 -0.92
N GLY A 384 18.05 -22.83 -1.29
CA GLY A 384 18.60 -21.50 -1.52
C GLY A 384 18.99 -20.80 -0.22
N GLU A 385 19.70 -19.68 -0.32
CA GLU A 385 20.02 -18.84 0.84
C GLU A 385 18.78 -18.08 1.33
N ASP A 386 18.69 -17.90 2.65
CA ASP A 386 17.68 -17.09 3.30
C ASP A 386 17.98 -15.60 3.10
N GLU A 387 16.98 -14.84 2.66
CA GLU A 387 16.99 -13.38 2.68
C GLU A 387 16.10 -12.90 3.83
N THR A 388 16.44 -11.73 4.39
CA THR A 388 15.70 -11.13 5.51
C THR A 388 15.37 -9.68 5.22
N MET A 389 14.21 -9.23 5.71
CA MET A 389 13.83 -7.82 5.76
C MET A 389 13.00 -7.56 7.02
N SER A 390 13.05 -6.32 7.50
CA SER A 390 12.14 -5.87 8.55
C SER A 390 10.69 -5.82 8.04
N LEU A 391 9.74 -5.89 8.95
CA LEU A 391 8.33 -5.71 8.62
C LEU A 391 8.03 -4.31 8.08
N LEU A 392 8.78 -3.30 8.52
CA LEU A 392 8.67 -1.94 8.00
C LEU A 392 9.09 -1.86 6.53
N GLU A 393 10.14 -2.58 6.13
CA GLU A 393 10.53 -2.70 4.72
C GLU A 393 9.46 -3.44 3.92
N PHE A 394 8.91 -4.52 4.46
CA PHE A 394 7.82 -5.26 3.81
C PHE A 394 6.57 -4.37 3.59
N THR A 395 6.12 -3.65 4.62
CA THR A 395 4.96 -2.74 4.52
C THR A 395 5.21 -1.59 3.56
N ARG A 396 6.45 -1.08 3.47
CA ARG A 396 6.85 -0.12 2.44
C ARG A 396 6.77 -0.73 1.03
N ILE A 397 7.24 -1.96 0.82
CA ILE A 397 7.10 -2.65 -0.47
C ILE A 397 5.63 -2.81 -0.84
N LEU A 398 4.76 -3.19 0.11
CA LEU A 398 3.32 -3.27 -0.11
C LEU A 398 2.72 -1.92 -0.54
N LEU A 399 3.10 -0.83 0.13
CA LEU A 399 2.67 0.52 -0.21
C LEU A 399 3.11 0.93 -1.63
N ILE A 400 4.36 0.65 -2.00
CA ILE A 400 4.89 0.90 -3.35
C ILE A 400 4.12 0.08 -4.38
N ALA A 401 3.86 -1.20 -4.10
CA ALA A 401 3.07 -2.06 -5.00
C ALA A 401 1.63 -1.55 -5.18
N PHE A 402 0.99 -1.09 -4.10
CA PHE A 402 -0.33 -0.48 -4.18
C PHE A 402 -0.32 0.78 -5.05
N ARG A 403 0.69 1.64 -4.89
CA ARG A 403 0.86 2.86 -5.69
C ARG A 403 1.05 2.56 -7.17
N GLU A 404 1.87 1.57 -7.49
CA GLU A 404 2.08 1.15 -8.87
C GLU A 404 0.79 0.60 -9.49
N MET A 405 0.03 -0.21 -8.73
CA MET A 405 -1.26 -0.72 -9.18
C MET A 405 -2.27 0.43 -9.38
N HIS A 406 -2.29 1.39 -8.45
CA HIS A 406 -3.13 2.59 -8.54
C HIS A 406 -2.79 3.45 -9.75
N SER A 407 -1.50 3.65 -10.03
CA SER A 407 -1.01 4.34 -11.22
C SER A 407 -1.50 3.67 -12.50
N LEU A 408 -1.31 2.36 -12.64
CA LEU A 408 -1.83 1.60 -13.79
C LEU A 408 -3.37 1.48 -13.81
N HIS A 409 -4.05 1.75 -12.70
CA HIS A 409 -5.51 1.88 -12.67
C HIS A 409 -6.00 3.15 -13.39
N HIS A 410 -5.18 4.20 -13.48
CA HIS A 410 -5.48 5.37 -14.33
C HIS A 410 -5.25 5.10 -15.82
N VAL A 411 -4.44 4.10 -16.18
CA VAL A 411 -4.36 3.60 -17.57
C VAL A 411 -5.68 2.94 -17.94
N ILE A 412 -6.22 2.08 -17.06
CA ILE A 412 -7.54 1.45 -17.22
C ILE A 412 -8.64 2.51 -17.38
N LYS A 413 -8.63 3.53 -16.51
CA LYS A 413 -9.53 4.70 -16.61
C LYS A 413 -9.51 5.33 -18.00
N SER A 414 -8.31 5.57 -18.52
CA SER A 414 -8.12 6.25 -19.80
C SER A 414 -8.62 5.42 -20.98
N LEU A 415 -8.33 4.11 -20.98
CA LEU A 415 -8.84 3.17 -21.99
C LEU A 415 -10.37 3.06 -21.94
N LEU A 416 -10.97 3.05 -20.74
CA LEU A 416 -12.43 3.05 -20.59
C LEU A 416 -13.06 4.35 -21.12
N TYR A 417 -12.44 5.50 -20.87
CA TYR A 417 -12.91 6.76 -21.45
C TYR A 417 -12.83 6.77 -22.97
N TYR A 418 -11.71 6.30 -23.54
CA TYR A 418 -11.58 6.15 -24.99
C TYR A 418 -12.71 5.27 -25.53
N LYS A 419 -12.96 4.12 -24.89
CA LYS A 419 -14.05 3.22 -25.25
C LYS A 419 -15.40 3.94 -25.27
N TYR A 420 -15.79 4.58 -24.16
CA TYR A 420 -17.14 5.16 -24.02
C TYR A 420 -17.35 6.44 -24.84
N LEU A 421 -16.31 7.25 -25.02
CA LEU A 421 -16.44 8.57 -25.63
C LEU A 421 -16.13 8.57 -27.13
N ILE A 422 -15.32 7.63 -27.61
CA ILE A 422 -14.84 7.57 -28.99
C ILE A 422 -15.34 6.29 -29.66
N TYR A 423 -14.88 5.12 -29.21
CA TYR A 423 -15.16 3.84 -29.88
C TYR A 423 -16.66 3.48 -29.93
N ASP A 424 -17.34 3.48 -28.78
CA ASP A 424 -18.76 3.11 -28.69
C ASP A 424 -19.68 4.11 -29.42
N LYS A 425 -19.24 5.37 -29.57
CA LYS A 425 -19.97 6.38 -30.36
C LYS A 425 -19.75 6.20 -31.86
N GLY A 426 -18.53 5.84 -32.27
CA GLY A 426 -18.20 5.56 -33.66
C GLY A 426 -18.84 4.28 -34.19
N ALA A 427 -18.95 3.23 -33.36
CA ALA A 427 -19.58 1.95 -33.72
C ALA A 427 -21.12 2.00 -33.81
N GLY A 428 -21.74 3.09 -33.34
CA GLY A 428 -23.18 3.34 -33.42
C GLY A 428 -23.62 4.23 -34.59
N MET A 429 -22.68 4.67 -35.44
CA MET A 429 -22.93 5.28 -36.76
C MET A 429 -22.64 4.24 -37.85
#